data_AF-A0A1Y4JP94-F1
#
_entry.id   AF-A0A1Y4JP94-F1
#
_cell.length_a   1.000
_cell.length_b   1.000
_cell.length_c   1.000
_cell.angle_alpha   90.00
_cell.angle_beta   90.00
_cell.angle_gamma   90.00
#
_symmetry.space_group_name_H-M   'P 1'
#
loop_
_entity.id
_entity.type
_entity.pdbx_description
1 polymer ?
#
loop_
_entity_poly.entity_id
_entity_poly.type
_entity_poly.pdbx_seq_one_letter_code
_entity_poly.pdbx_strand_id
1 'polypeptide(L)'
;MKKELFIDGVKVDLGEDTKITLNLKSNLFSDLGKIVSNNSYTIKLPKTVHNQRIIEHADMPSCSTGYPRKYHQARYIRNGVEIISNAKAVLLSVSDTIDIAITWGNITVLAGIVGNNKSLNELVDNGYYMTWRREISNYQYWNSFIVSDMNMGIRSFDTLNYVHPSVRVRWILDRISADNELGFLFSNDIVERYISKLIVPLLTRHGRGFDVNNQFGLAARYNNGVRYDYYLTAILKDAYANSFLAVINAGTSNSGIKILKESTKIRISARMFFDFASTVPVNPVFVVYKVMDGRAEEVFSADASELQGKGGQTWTAYFDFEDETSALSEGDIIYCAFRDTGYFVNNWGTDSFSLTLAPYIDEAIVEGQGSDGYYPIIPNLPDIKQVDFIKTIAAISGTFVVVVNDTTLGFFSVDDIISNRNKAYDWTCKVVAPFKENKPQEISYSLEDFAQKNLLTWKEDNTVKGDYNSALYVKDETIEVERTAIELPFAATDMSFGRASIPLYEYSGSETVGKMNSVEPRLLVEVDNNGKSKASFEGLRWDTLVNRNYESYQKIIRNPIVISEKVEISDIELKELDVTIPVYLGQYGRYYAILSVKAEDTGICECKLLQLEV
;
A
#
# COMPACT_ATOMS: atom_id res chain seq x y z
N MET A 1 -34.78 -28.86 -7.13
CA MET A 1 -34.33 -27.60 -6.50
C MET A 1 -33.98 -26.63 -7.62
N LYS A 2 -34.44 -25.37 -7.59
CA LYS A 2 -34.18 -24.41 -8.69
C LYS A 2 -32.90 -23.65 -8.40
N LYS A 3 -31.91 -23.74 -9.29
CA LYS A 3 -30.60 -23.08 -9.19
C LYS A 3 -30.40 -22.12 -10.36
N GLU A 4 -29.85 -20.96 -10.08
CA GLU A 4 -29.52 -19.97 -11.10
C GLU A 4 -28.17 -19.36 -10.77
N LEU A 5 -27.21 -19.48 -11.71
CA LEU A 5 -25.90 -18.83 -11.64
C LEU A 5 -25.84 -17.80 -12.75
N PHE A 6 -25.37 -16.61 -12.41
CA PHE A 6 -25.16 -15.52 -13.36
C PHE A 6 -23.67 -15.18 -13.38
N ILE A 7 -23.11 -14.99 -14.58
CA ILE A 7 -21.75 -14.51 -14.79
C ILE A 7 -21.83 -13.29 -15.72
N ASP A 8 -21.24 -12.17 -15.29
CA ASP A 8 -21.33 -10.85 -15.94
C ASP A 8 -22.77 -10.44 -16.29
N GLY A 9 -23.70 -10.77 -15.39
CA GLY A 9 -25.13 -10.50 -15.54
C GLY A 9 -25.88 -11.46 -16.48
N VAL A 10 -25.19 -12.40 -17.12
CA VAL A 10 -25.78 -13.39 -18.01
C VAL A 10 -26.03 -14.70 -17.26
N LYS A 11 -27.24 -15.23 -17.37
CA LYS A 11 -27.60 -16.54 -16.80
C LYS A 11 -26.88 -17.65 -17.54
N VAL A 12 -26.14 -18.49 -16.83
CA VAL A 12 -25.48 -19.69 -17.41
C VAL A 12 -26.45 -20.86 -17.47
N ASP A 13 -26.23 -21.76 -18.43
CA ASP A 13 -26.93 -23.03 -18.48
C ASP A 13 -26.33 -23.98 -17.43
N LEU A 14 -27.18 -24.53 -16.56
CA LEU A 14 -26.82 -25.55 -15.58
C LEU A 14 -27.37 -26.90 -16.06
N GLY A 15 -26.55 -27.95 -16.03
CA GLY A 15 -27.00 -29.32 -16.28
C GLY A 15 -27.75 -29.89 -15.08
N GLU A 16 -28.50 -30.98 -15.29
CA GLU A 16 -29.20 -31.67 -14.18
C GLU A 16 -28.24 -32.10 -13.07
N ASP A 17 -27.04 -32.55 -13.46
CA ASP A 17 -25.98 -33.00 -12.54
C ASP A 17 -25.01 -31.89 -12.08
N THR A 18 -25.21 -30.63 -12.52
CA THR A 18 -24.31 -29.54 -12.12
C THR A 18 -24.49 -29.23 -10.63
N LYS A 19 -23.53 -29.66 -9.81
CA LYS A 19 -23.48 -29.39 -8.36
C LYS A 19 -22.80 -28.06 -8.09
N ILE A 20 -23.38 -27.25 -7.19
CA ILE A 20 -22.78 -26.01 -6.69
C ILE A 20 -22.61 -26.15 -5.18
N THR A 21 -21.44 -26.63 -4.78
CA THR A 21 -21.11 -26.76 -3.35
C THR A 21 -20.42 -25.50 -2.87
N LEU A 22 -21.02 -24.84 -1.89
CA LEU A 22 -20.49 -23.64 -1.27
C LEU A 22 -19.65 -24.00 -0.04
N ASN A 23 -18.60 -23.24 0.22
CA ASN A 23 -17.73 -23.39 1.37
C ASN A 23 -17.53 -22.03 2.03
N LEU A 24 -18.29 -21.82 3.10
CA LEU A 24 -18.14 -20.65 3.95
C LEU A 24 -17.04 -20.95 4.96
N LYS A 25 -16.06 -20.06 5.09
CA LYS A 25 -14.91 -20.24 5.97
C LYS A 25 -14.82 -19.07 6.96
N SER A 26 -14.54 -19.41 8.21
CA SER A 26 -14.21 -18.42 9.23
C SER A 26 -12.72 -18.13 9.24
N ASN A 27 -12.36 -16.85 9.31
CA ASN A 27 -10.97 -16.41 9.51
C ASN A 27 -10.52 -16.51 10.96
N LEU A 28 -11.43 -16.71 11.91
CA LEU A 28 -11.18 -16.56 13.35
C LEU A 28 -10.22 -17.62 13.90
N PHE A 29 -10.07 -18.76 13.24
CA PHE A 29 -9.25 -19.89 13.69
C PHE A 29 -8.55 -20.61 12.51
N SER A 30 -8.37 -19.91 11.40
CA SER A 30 -7.54 -20.36 10.26
C SER A 30 -6.10 -19.84 10.39
N ASP A 31 -5.29 -20.01 9.35
CA ASP A 31 -3.95 -19.42 9.26
C ASP A 31 -3.95 -17.93 9.66
N LEU A 32 -3.28 -17.62 10.78
CA LEU A 32 -3.24 -16.30 11.40
C LEU A 32 -2.67 -15.20 10.49
N GLY A 33 -1.86 -15.56 9.49
CA GLY A 33 -1.26 -14.62 8.54
C GLY A 33 -2.12 -14.34 7.31
N LYS A 34 -3.26 -15.05 7.15
CA LYS A 34 -4.08 -15.01 5.94
C LYS A 34 -5.48 -14.50 6.22
N ILE A 35 -6.00 -13.73 5.26
CA ILE A 35 -7.41 -13.39 5.18
C ILE A 35 -8.01 -14.34 4.15
N VAL A 36 -8.79 -15.32 4.59
CA VAL A 36 -9.43 -16.30 3.73
C VAL A 36 -10.78 -15.77 3.25
N SER A 37 -11.16 -16.17 2.05
CA SER A 37 -12.47 -15.86 1.47
C SER A 37 -13.30 -17.11 1.30
N ASN A 38 -14.61 -16.95 1.27
CA ASN A 38 -15.51 -18.03 0.94
C ASN A 38 -15.30 -18.42 -0.52
N ASN A 39 -15.52 -19.71 -0.82
CA ASN A 39 -15.35 -20.21 -2.17
C ASN A 39 -16.35 -21.30 -2.50
N SER A 40 -16.52 -21.56 -3.79
CA SER A 40 -17.16 -22.78 -4.25
C SER A 40 -16.10 -23.85 -4.52
N TYR A 41 -16.53 -25.10 -4.45
CA TYR A 41 -15.85 -26.15 -5.20
C TYR A 41 -16.00 -25.90 -6.71
N THR A 42 -15.22 -26.60 -7.53
CA THR A 42 -15.31 -26.50 -8.98
C THR A 42 -16.73 -26.79 -9.46
N ILE A 43 -17.36 -25.78 -10.06
CA ILE A 43 -18.66 -25.85 -10.70
C ILE A 43 -18.42 -26.33 -12.13
N LYS A 44 -18.99 -27.49 -12.46
CA LYS A 44 -18.88 -28.09 -13.79
C LYS A 44 -20.08 -27.70 -14.64
N LEU A 45 -19.89 -26.72 -15.51
CA LEU A 45 -20.93 -26.26 -16.43
C LEU A 45 -20.93 -27.10 -17.72
N PRO A 46 -22.10 -27.41 -18.29
CA PRO A 46 -22.20 -28.08 -19.58
C PRO A 46 -21.67 -27.18 -20.71
N LYS A 47 -21.07 -27.80 -21.73
CA LYS A 47 -20.60 -27.13 -22.96
C LYS A 47 -21.74 -26.85 -23.93
N THR A 48 -22.72 -26.06 -23.51
CA THR A 48 -23.74 -25.54 -24.42
C THR A 48 -23.15 -24.42 -25.27
N VAL A 49 -23.72 -24.18 -26.45
CA VAL A 49 -23.33 -23.05 -27.32
C VAL A 49 -23.47 -21.72 -26.57
N HIS A 50 -24.47 -21.61 -25.69
CA HIS A 50 -24.69 -20.44 -24.85
C HIS A 50 -23.55 -20.25 -23.84
N ASN A 51 -23.18 -21.28 -23.06
CA ASN A 51 -22.07 -21.19 -22.12
C ASN A 51 -20.71 -20.95 -22.81
N GLN A 52 -20.48 -21.56 -23.98
CA GLN A 52 -19.28 -21.30 -24.78
C GLN A 52 -19.19 -19.84 -25.24
N ARG A 53 -20.33 -19.21 -25.59
CA ARG A 53 -20.38 -17.78 -25.91
C ARG A 53 -20.10 -16.90 -24.70
N ILE A 54 -20.60 -17.26 -23.52
CA ILE A 54 -20.35 -16.52 -22.27
C ILE A 54 -18.85 -16.44 -22.01
N ILE A 55 -18.12 -17.55 -22.18
CA ILE A 55 -16.65 -17.58 -22.01
C ILE A 55 -15.87 -17.09 -23.25
N GLU A 56 -16.53 -16.37 -24.17
CA GLU A 56 -15.93 -15.84 -25.41
C GLU A 56 -15.22 -16.91 -26.27
N HIS A 57 -15.72 -18.15 -26.27
CA HIS A 57 -15.12 -19.29 -26.93
C HIS A 57 -13.66 -19.57 -26.51
N ALA A 58 -13.31 -19.28 -25.24
CA ALA A 58 -12.02 -19.62 -24.65
C ALA A 58 -11.68 -21.13 -24.68
N ASP A 59 -12.66 -21.97 -25.03
CA ASP A 59 -12.49 -23.40 -25.23
C ASP A 59 -11.81 -23.75 -26.58
N MET A 60 -11.73 -22.82 -27.52
CA MET A 60 -11.10 -23.01 -28.82
C MET A 60 -9.64 -22.55 -28.81
N PRO A 61 -8.66 -23.40 -29.16
CA PRO A 61 -7.24 -23.00 -29.19
C PRO A 61 -6.93 -21.85 -30.16
N SER A 62 -7.75 -21.68 -31.20
CA SER A 62 -7.63 -20.60 -32.18
C SER A 62 -8.20 -19.26 -31.69
N CYS A 63 -8.93 -19.24 -30.57
CA CYS A 63 -9.54 -18.01 -30.04
C CYS A 63 -8.53 -17.27 -29.15
N SER A 64 -8.35 -15.98 -29.43
CA SER A 64 -7.57 -15.07 -28.58
C SER A 64 -8.54 -14.25 -27.73
N THR A 65 -8.78 -14.68 -26.49
CA THR A 65 -9.61 -13.96 -25.52
C THR A 65 -8.87 -13.79 -24.19
N GLY A 66 -9.12 -12.65 -23.54
CA GLY A 66 -8.65 -12.38 -22.18
C GLY A 66 -9.54 -12.97 -21.09
N TYR A 67 -10.69 -13.58 -21.44
CA TYR A 67 -11.68 -14.10 -20.48
C TYR A 67 -11.04 -14.99 -19.38
N PRO A 68 -10.19 -16.00 -19.69
CA PRO A 68 -9.61 -16.85 -18.65
C PRO A 68 -8.64 -16.14 -17.69
N ARG A 69 -8.22 -14.91 -17.98
CA ARG A 69 -7.15 -14.19 -17.29
C ARG A 69 -7.64 -13.06 -16.40
N LYS A 70 -8.95 -12.93 -16.21
CA LYS A 70 -9.56 -11.90 -15.36
C LYS A 70 -10.66 -12.47 -14.48
N TYR A 71 -11.02 -11.73 -13.44
CA TYR A 71 -12.18 -12.04 -12.63
C TYR A 71 -13.46 -11.54 -13.32
N HIS A 72 -14.53 -12.32 -13.19
CA HIS A 72 -15.86 -12.02 -13.70
C HIS A 72 -16.84 -11.81 -12.56
N GLN A 73 -17.86 -10.97 -12.73
CA GLN A 73 -18.85 -10.77 -11.68
C GLN A 73 -19.82 -11.95 -11.64
N ALA A 74 -20.08 -12.51 -10.46
CA ALA A 74 -20.98 -13.64 -10.31
C ALA A 74 -22.03 -13.45 -9.22
N ARG A 75 -23.20 -14.09 -9.42
CA ARG A 75 -24.33 -14.12 -8.49
C ARG A 75 -24.93 -15.52 -8.47
N TYR A 76 -25.31 -16.01 -7.29
CA TYR A 76 -25.90 -17.33 -7.12
C TYR A 76 -27.23 -17.28 -6.37
N ILE A 77 -28.25 -17.88 -6.99
CA ILE A 77 -29.62 -17.94 -6.48
C ILE A 77 -30.03 -19.40 -6.37
N ARG A 78 -30.56 -19.78 -5.21
CA ARG A 78 -31.10 -21.12 -4.92
C ARG A 78 -32.50 -20.98 -4.33
N ASN A 79 -33.47 -21.68 -4.92
CA ASN A 79 -34.89 -21.65 -4.52
C ASN A 79 -35.49 -20.24 -4.41
N GLY A 80 -35.05 -19.30 -5.26
CA GLY A 80 -35.50 -17.90 -5.24
C GLY A 80 -34.81 -17.03 -4.20
N VAL A 81 -33.94 -17.58 -3.36
CA VAL A 81 -33.09 -16.84 -2.43
C VAL A 81 -31.75 -16.55 -3.09
N GLU A 82 -31.40 -15.28 -3.19
CA GLU A 82 -30.06 -14.86 -3.59
C GLU A 82 -29.08 -15.09 -2.43
N ILE A 83 -28.43 -16.25 -2.45
CA ILE A 83 -27.47 -16.67 -1.42
C ILE A 83 -26.18 -15.85 -1.56
N ILE A 84 -25.75 -15.57 -2.80
CA ILE A 84 -24.52 -14.81 -3.08
C ILE A 84 -24.85 -13.71 -4.07
N SER A 85 -24.86 -12.47 -3.59
CA SER A 85 -25.13 -11.26 -4.37
C SER A 85 -23.89 -10.68 -5.05
N ASN A 86 -22.70 -10.97 -4.54
CA ASN A 86 -21.46 -10.38 -5.00
C ASN A 86 -20.32 -11.40 -4.90
N ALA A 87 -19.92 -11.97 -6.04
CA ALA A 87 -18.80 -12.91 -6.13
C ALA A 87 -17.90 -12.60 -7.32
N LYS A 88 -16.67 -13.09 -7.27
CA LYS A 88 -15.75 -13.17 -8.40
C LYS A 88 -15.70 -14.59 -8.94
N ALA A 89 -16.05 -14.78 -10.21
CA ALA A 89 -15.87 -16.02 -10.95
C ALA A 89 -14.54 -16.04 -11.69
N VAL A 90 -13.92 -17.22 -11.76
CA VAL A 90 -12.74 -17.50 -12.58
C VAL A 90 -12.99 -18.76 -13.39
N LEU A 91 -12.62 -18.71 -14.67
CA LEU A 91 -12.54 -19.89 -15.52
C LEU A 91 -11.24 -20.64 -15.21
N LEU A 92 -11.34 -21.86 -14.66
CA LEU A 92 -10.19 -22.66 -14.26
C LEU A 92 -9.61 -23.44 -15.45
N SER A 93 -10.49 -24.12 -16.19
CA SER A 93 -10.13 -24.91 -17.35
C SER A 93 -11.35 -25.22 -18.20
N VAL A 94 -11.12 -25.68 -19.44
CA VAL A 94 -12.17 -26.25 -20.27
C VAL A 94 -11.72 -27.62 -20.77
N SER A 95 -12.57 -28.63 -20.57
CA SER A 95 -12.38 -29.99 -21.07
C SER A 95 -13.68 -30.48 -21.71
N ASP A 96 -14.29 -31.55 -21.18
CA ASP A 96 -15.65 -31.98 -21.48
C ASP A 96 -16.70 -31.09 -20.78
N THR A 97 -16.28 -30.39 -19.71
CA THR A 97 -17.03 -29.37 -18.98
C THR A 97 -16.28 -28.04 -18.98
N ILE A 98 -17.01 -26.96 -18.72
CA ILE A 98 -16.43 -25.63 -18.43
C ILE A 98 -16.33 -25.54 -16.91
N ASP A 99 -15.10 -25.54 -16.40
CA ASP A 99 -14.81 -25.61 -14.97
C ASP A 99 -14.62 -24.21 -14.41
N ILE A 100 -15.53 -23.78 -13.55
CA ILE A 100 -15.55 -22.44 -12.94
C ILE A 100 -15.47 -22.56 -11.42
N ALA A 101 -14.84 -21.60 -10.77
CA ALA A 101 -14.98 -21.40 -9.32
C ALA A 101 -15.44 -19.97 -9.04
N ILE A 102 -16.23 -19.80 -7.98
CA ILE A 102 -16.63 -18.49 -7.46
C ILE A 102 -16.05 -18.25 -6.07
N THR A 103 -15.64 -17.02 -5.78
CA THR A 103 -15.17 -16.57 -4.47
C THR A 103 -15.92 -15.33 -4.02
N TRP A 104 -16.21 -15.22 -2.72
CA TRP A 104 -16.97 -14.09 -2.16
C TRP A 104 -16.55 -13.78 -0.72
N GLY A 105 -17.03 -12.66 -0.18
CA GLY A 105 -16.68 -12.20 1.16
C GLY A 105 -15.43 -11.32 1.14
N ASN A 106 -14.39 -11.67 1.88
CA ASN A 106 -13.26 -10.75 2.09
C ASN A 106 -12.60 -10.29 0.78
N ILE A 107 -12.44 -11.20 -0.20
CA ILE A 107 -11.86 -10.88 -1.51
C ILE A 107 -12.69 -9.87 -2.31
N THR A 108 -14.01 -9.82 -2.13
CA THR A 108 -14.85 -8.88 -2.87
C THR A 108 -14.76 -7.47 -2.28
N VAL A 109 -14.67 -7.35 -0.96
CA VAL A 109 -14.48 -6.06 -0.28
C VAL A 109 -13.04 -5.55 -0.43
N LEU A 110 -12.05 -6.45 -0.35
CA LEU A 110 -10.63 -6.14 -0.54
C LEU A 110 -10.21 -6.09 -2.01
N ALA A 111 -11.13 -6.20 -2.97
CA ALA A 111 -10.80 -6.31 -4.39
C ALA A 111 -10.00 -5.10 -4.90
N GLY A 112 -10.35 -3.88 -4.45
CA GLY A 112 -9.59 -2.66 -4.78
C GLY A 112 -8.16 -2.71 -4.24
N ILE A 113 -8.00 -3.12 -2.98
CA ILE A 113 -6.69 -3.21 -2.33
C ILE A 113 -5.80 -4.26 -3.01
N VAL A 114 -6.33 -5.48 -3.19
CA VAL A 114 -5.57 -6.61 -3.73
C VAL A 114 -5.29 -6.43 -5.23
N GLY A 115 -6.28 -5.91 -5.98
CA GLY A 115 -6.14 -5.69 -7.42
C GLY A 115 -5.14 -4.58 -7.76
N ASN A 116 -5.15 -3.48 -6.99
CA ASN A 116 -4.20 -2.38 -7.20
C ASN A 116 -2.80 -2.71 -6.67
N ASN A 117 -2.69 -3.59 -5.66
CA ASN A 117 -1.44 -4.02 -5.03
C ASN A 117 -0.55 -2.84 -4.60
N LYS A 118 -1.17 -1.75 -4.16
CA LYS A 118 -0.49 -0.52 -3.76
C LYS A 118 0.15 -0.64 -2.39
N SER A 119 1.32 -0.04 -2.26
CA SER A 119 2.00 0.23 -0.99
C SER A 119 1.47 1.52 -0.33
N LEU A 120 1.82 1.77 0.93
CA LEU A 120 1.38 2.98 1.64
C LEU A 120 1.94 4.27 1.01
N ASN A 121 3.14 4.22 0.45
CA ASN A 121 3.74 5.32 -0.31
C ASN A 121 3.18 5.50 -1.73
N GLU A 122 2.18 4.71 -2.11
CA GLU A 122 1.46 4.79 -3.39
C GLU A 122 -0.04 5.11 -3.20
N LEU A 123 -0.44 5.47 -1.97
CA LEU A 123 -1.76 6.04 -1.69
C LEU A 123 -1.98 7.30 -2.54
N VAL A 124 -3.24 7.62 -2.82
CA VAL A 124 -3.60 8.81 -3.62
C VAL A 124 -3.09 10.06 -2.91
N ASP A 125 -2.08 10.70 -3.50
CA ASP A 125 -1.48 11.92 -2.97
C ASP A 125 -2.22 13.16 -3.47
N ASN A 126 -2.94 13.82 -2.56
CA ASN A 126 -3.61 15.10 -2.81
C ASN A 126 -2.77 16.28 -2.31
N GLY A 127 -1.44 16.15 -2.34
CA GLY A 127 -0.51 17.15 -1.81
C GLY A 127 -0.46 17.13 -0.29
N TYR A 128 -0.44 15.95 0.33
CA TYR A 128 -0.34 15.85 1.78
C TYR A 128 1.08 16.16 2.25
N TYR A 129 1.23 17.18 3.08
CA TYR A 129 2.51 17.57 3.66
C TYR A 129 2.35 18.04 5.10
N MET A 130 3.49 18.12 5.80
CA MET A 130 3.62 18.93 7.00
C MET A 130 4.80 19.90 6.85
N THR A 131 4.83 20.92 7.70
CA THR A 131 6.05 21.69 7.93
C THR A 131 6.90 20.95 8.97
N TRP A 132 8.03 20.39 8.53
CA TRP A 132 8.99 19.72 9.39
C TRP A 132 9.76 20.75 10.20
N ARG A 133 9.49 20.73 11.51
CA ARG A 133 10.08 21.63 12.49
C ARG A 133 10.89 20.87 13.52
N ARG A 134 11.72 21.62 14.25
CA ARG A 134 12.58 21.10 15.32
C ARG A 134 11.79 20.79 16.59
N GLU A 135 10.67 21.48 16.81
CA GLU A 135 9.90 21.34 18.03
C GLU A 135 9.09 20.05 18.06
N ILE A 136 9.14 19.38 19.21
CA ILE A 136 8.24 18.26 19.50
C ILE A 136 6.79 18.77 19.56
N SER A 137 5.93 18.06 18.84
CA SER A 137 4.50 18.34 18.75
C SER A 137 3.81 18.19 20.10
N ASN A 138 2.71 18.93 20.31
CA ASN A 138 1.86 18.72 21.48
C ASN A 138 1.14 17.37 21.37
N TYR A 139 0.90 16.73 22.51
CA TYR A 139 0.07 15.52 22.57
C TYR A 139 -1.41 15.91 22.46
N GLN A 140 -1.96 15.82 21.24
CA GLN A 140 -3.33 16.23 20.94
C GLN A 140 -3.91 15.46 19.75
N TYR A 141 -5.16 15.00 19.80
CA TYR A 141 -5.68 13.98 18.88
C TYR A 141 -6.06 14.46 17.47
N TRP A 142 -6.12 15.77 17.20
CA TRP A 142 -6.61 16.29 15.91
C TRP A 142 -5.55 16.40 14.80
N ASN A 143 -4.26 16.47 15.13
CA ASN A 143 -3.20 16.53 14.11
C ASN A 143 -2.86 15.14 13.56
N SER A 144 -2.97 14.91 12.25
CA SER A 144 -2.64 13.59 11.68
C SER A 144 -1.13 13.33 11.56
N PHE A 145 -0.35 14.39 11.46
CA PHE A 145 1.10 14.37 11.26
C PHE A 145 1.75 15.12 12.42
N ILE A 146 2.75 14.51 13.04
CA ILE A 146 3.39 15.03 14.27
C ILE A 146 4.90 14.78 14.25
N VAL A 147 5.63 15.51 15.09
CA VAL A 147 7.02 15.17 15.46
C VAL A 147 6.98 14.69 16.90
N SER A 148 7.31 13.42 17.13
CA SER A 148 7.26 12.79 18.45
C SER A 148 8.66 12.61 19.02
N ASP A 149 8.86 12.87 20.30
CA ASP A 149 10.17 12.67 20.94
C ASP A 149 10.58 11.18 20.85
N MET A 150 11.70 10.92 20.15
CA MET A 150 12.30 9.60 19.97
C MET A 150 13.81 9.75 19.79
N ASN A 151 14.56 8.72 20.16
CA ASN A 151 16.00 8.68 19.96
C ASN A 151 16.33 8.22 18.54
N MET A 152 16.67 9.16 17.65
CA MET A 152 17.06 8.85 16.27
C MET A 152 18.58 8.61 16.06
N GLY A 153 19.35 8.44 17.15
CA GLY A 153 20.81 8.37 17.10
C GLY A 153 21.51 9.72 16.99
N ILE A 154 20.75 10.82 16.89
CA ILE A 154 21.25 12.19 16.74
C ILE A 154 22.05 12.62 17.98
N ARG A 155 23.29 13.08 17.76
CA ARG A 155 24.18 13.55 18.82
C ARG A 155 23.89 15.00 19.18
N SER A 156 24.19 15.41 20.41
CA SER A 156 23.92 16.77 20.90
C SER A 156 24.68 17.87 20.15
N PHE A 157 25.80 17.54 19.51
CA PHE A 157 26.57 18.47 18.69
C PHE A 157 26.09 18.53 17.23
N ASP A 158 25.21 17.62 16.82
CA ASP A 158 24.63 17.63 15.48
C ASP A 158 23.54 18.72 15.42
N THR A 159 23.76 19.70 14.57
CA THR A 159 22.87 20.86 14.42
C THR A 159 22.10 20.83 13.10
N LEU A 160 22.27 19.79 12.28
CA LEU A 160 21.62 19.65 10.97
C LEU A 160 20.59 18.53 10.93
N ASN A 161 20.77 17.45 11.69
CA ASN A 161 19.80 16.37 11.76
C ASN A 161 18.78 16.57 12.88
N TYR A 162 17.53 16.23 12.60
CA TYR A 162 16.41 16.36 13.54
C TYR A 162 15.52 15.12 13.52
N VAL A 163 14.70 14.99 14.55
CA VAL A 163 13.72 13.91 14.64
C VAL A 163 12.73 14.04 13.48
N HIS A 164 12.54 12.95 12.74
CA HIS A 164 11.64 12.92 11.59
C HIS A 164 10.17 12.95 12.03
N PRO A 165 9.27 13.38 11.15
CA PRO A 165 7.85 13.27 11.35
C PRO A 165 7.35 11.83 11.53
N SER A 166 6.16 11.71 12.12
CA SER A 166 5.37 10.49 12.25
C SER A 166 3.94 10.74 11.77
N VAL A 167 3.30 9.70 11.26
CA VAL A 167 1.90 9.71 10.83
C VAL A 167 1.08 8.82 11.75
N ARG A 168 -0.09 9.30 12.18
CA ARG A 168 -1.02 8.49 12.99
C ARG A 168 -1.67 7.40 12.15
N VAL A 169 -1.76 6.19 12.72
CA VAL A 169 -2.38 5.03 12.07
C VAL A 169 -3.82 5.30 11.67
N ARG A 170 -4.59 6.04 12.50
CA ARG A 170 -5.96 6.46 12.17
C ARG A 170 -6.05 7.10 10.78
N TRP A 171 -5.13 8.01 10.47
CA TRP A 171 -5.13 8.73 9.20
C TRP A 171 -4.75 7.81 8.03
N ILE A 172 -3.79 6.91 8.21
CA ILE A 172 -3.42 5.93 7.18
C ILE A 172 -4.62 5.03 6.85
N LEU A 173 -5.33 4.53 7.87
CA LEU A 173 -6.56 3.75 7.68
C LEU A 173 -7.65 4.57 6.96
N ASP A 174 -7.82 5.86 7.29
CA ASP A 174 -8.77 6.74 6.58
C ASP A 174 -8.38 6.96 5.11
N ARG A 175 -7.08 7.00 4.78
CA ARG A 175 -6.63 7.07 3.37
C ARG A 175 -6.86 5.76 2.64
N ILE A 176 -6.51 4.62 3.23
CA ILE A 176 -6.79 3.31 2.62
C ILE A 176 -8.30 3.12 2.39
N SER A 177 -9.11 3.53 3.36
CA SER A 177 -10.58 3.51 3.27
C SER A 177 -11.09 4.36 2.11
N ALA A 178 -10.62 5.61 1.98
CA ALA A 178 -11.03 6.52 0.92
C ALA A 178 -10.59 6.05 -0.47
N ASP A 179 -9.33 5.60 -0.61
CA ASP A 179 -8.75 5.18 -1.89
C ASP A 179 -9.42 3.93 -2.48
N ASN A 180 -10.05 3.11 -1.63
CA ASN A 180 -10.65 1.83 -2.01
C ASN A 180 -12.16 1.75 -1.74
N GLU A 181 -12.80 2.86 -1.39
CA GLU A 181 -14.25 2.97 -1.14
C GLU A 181 -14.78 1.91 -0.14
N LEU A 182 -14.03 1.64 0.93
CA LEU A 182 -14.40 0.64 1.95
C LEU A 182 -14.33 1.20 3.37
N GLY A 183 -15.17 0.68 4.27
CA GLY A 183 -15.19 1.02 5.69
C GLY A 183 -14.47 -0.02 6.56
N PHE A 184 -13.90 0.47 7.66
CA PHE A 184 -13.37 -0.38 8.73
C PHE A 184 -14.20 -0.22 10.00
N LEU A 185 -14.68 -1.33 10.55
CA LEU A 185 -15.44 -1.38 11.79
C LEU A 185 -14.60 -2.03 12.89
N PHE A 186 -14.14 -1.21 13.82
CA PHE A 186 -13.42 -1.63 15.02
C PHE A 186 -14.28 -1.38 16.26
N SER A 187 -14.08 -2.18 17.32
CA SER A 187 -14.67 -1.88 18.62
C SER A 187 -14.04 -0.62 19.22
N ASN A 188 -14.80 0.11 20.06
CA ASN A 188 -14.32 1.35 20.68
C ASN A 188 -13.03 1.13 21.49
N ASP A 189 -12.91 -0.01 22.17
CA ASP A 189 -11.72 -0.37 22.94
C ASP A 189 -10.46 -0.46 22.05
N ILE A 190 -10.58 -1.06 20.86
CA ILE A 190 -9.48 -1.12 19.88
C ILE A 190 -9.15 0.27 19.34
N VAL A 191 -10.17 1.09 19.07
CA VAL A 191 -9.98 2.46 18.59
C VAL A 191 -9.20 3.28 19.60
N GLU A 192 -9.61 3.26 20.86
CA GLU A 192 -8.99 4.05 21.94
C GLU A 192 -7.58 3.54 22.29
N ARG A 193 -7.38 2.22 22.30
CA ARG A 193 -6.12 1.61 22.71
C ARG A 193 -5.06 1.65 21.61
N TYR A 194 -5.44 1.38 20.37
CA TYR A 194 -4.51 1.20 19.26
C TYR A 194 -4.66 2.31 18.22
N ILE A 195 -5.79 2.39 17.54
CA ILE A 195 -5.92 3.23 16.33
C ILE A 195 -5.66 4.71 16.61
N SER A 196 -6.08 5.19 17.79
CA SER A 196 -5.92 6.58 18.21
C SER A 196 -4.53 6.93 18.77
N LYS A 197 -3.69 5.91 19.03
CA LYS A 197 -2.38 6.09 19.68
C LYS A 197 -1.22 5.60 18.83
N LEU A 198 -1.44 4.68 17.91
CA LEU A 198 -0.38 4.15 17.07
C LEU A 198 0.10 5.19 16.05
N ILE A 199 1.41 5.25 15.88
CA ILE A 199 2.10 6.13 14.95
C ILE A 199 3.15 5.35 14.15
N VAL A 200 3.34 5.77 12.90
CA VAL A 200 4.36 5.27 11.99
C VAL A 200 5.37 6.40 11.77
N PRO A 201 6.58 6.31 12.33
CA PRO A 201 7.67 7.23 12.00
C PRO A 201 8.01 7.16 10.51
N LEU A 202 8.22 8.31 9.91
CA LEU A 202 8.71 8.43 8.53
C LEU A 202 10.25 8.38 8.61
N LEU A 203 10.85 7.36 8.01
CA LEU A 203 12.29 7.05 8.16
C LEU A 203 13.10 7.40 6.91
N THR A 204 12.45 8.03 5.94
CA THR A 204 13.04 8.62 4.75
C THR A 204 12.84 10.13 4.78
N ARG A 205 13.42 10.86 3.84
CA ARG A 205 13.23 12.31 3.75
C ARG A 205 13.10 12.78 2.31
N HIS A 206 12.40 12.03 1.46
CA HIS A 206 12.09 12.43 0.10
C HIS A 206 11.49 13.84 0.07
N GLY A 207 12.05 14.70 -0.77
CA GLY A 207 11.62 16.08 -0.94
C GLY A 207 10.46 16.21 -1.94
N ARG A 208 10.27 17.42 -2.45
CA ARG A 208 9.09 17.83 -3.22
C ARG A 208 9.46 17.99 -4.70
N GLY A 209 8.55 17.68 -5.63
CA GLY A 209 8.59 18.35 -6.95
C GLY A 209 8.23 17.55 -8.18
N PHE A 210 8.13 16.22 -8.12
CA PHE A 210 7.79 15.39 -9.29
C PHE A 210 6.32 15.46 -9.75
N ASP A 211 5.51 16.35 -9.17
CA ASP A 211 4.14 16.60 -9.61
C ASP A 211 4.13 17.27 -11.00
N VAL A 212 3.22 16.83 -11.87
CA VAL A 212 2.93 17.43 -13.18
C VAL A 212 2.67 18.94 -13.09
N ASN A 213 2.14 19.41 -11.96
CA ASN A 213 1.89 20.84 -11.73
C ASN A 213 3.16 21.70 -11.65
N ASN A 214 4.31 21.11 -11.37
CA ASN A 214 5.59 21.84 -11.34
C ASN A 214 6.30 21.82 -12.69
N GLN A 215 5.85 21.00 -13.65
CA GLN A 215 6.43 20.92 -14.98
C GLN A 215 5.93 22.06 -15.86
N PHE A 216 6.81 22.66 -16.65
CA PHE A 216 6.40 23.62 -17.65
C PHE A 216 7.25 23.55 -18.92
N GLY A 217 6.55 23.68 -20.05
CA GLY A 217 7.15 23.89 -21.37
C GLY A 217 7.40 25.38 -21.60
N LEU A 218 8.66 25.79 -21.70
CA LEU A 218 9.05 27.15 -22.05
C LEU A 218 9.25 27.27 -23.55
N ALA A 219 8.54 28.19 -24.19
CA ALA A 219 8.87 28.63 -25.54
C ALA A 219 9.99 29.68 -25.49
N ALA A 220 11.09 29.42 -26.18
CA ALA A 220 12.21 30.34 -26.28
C ALA A 220 12.47 30.73 -27.74
N ARG A 221 13.09 31.89 -27.96
CA ARG A 221 13.66 32.28 -29.26
C ARG A 221 15.15 32.52 -29.12
N TYR A 222 15.89 32.30 -30.19
CA TYR A 222 17.31 32.57 -30.21
C TYR A 222 17.63 34.06 -30.35
N ASN A 223 18.69 34.50 -29.68
CA ASN A 223 19.30 35.80 -29.86
C ASN A 223 20.78 35.65 -30.19
N ASN A 224 21.13 36.04 -31.42
CA ASN A 224 22.52 36.02 -31.91
C ASN A 224 23.33 37.12 -31.23
N GLY A 225 24.37 36.73 -30.53
CA GLY A 225 25.30 37.64 -29.87
C GLY A 225 26.23 36.88 -28.94
N VAL A 226 27.46 37.39 -28.79
CA VAL A 226 28.43 36.79 -27.87
C VAL A 226 28.22 37.36 -26.48
N ARG A 227 27.95 36.50 -25.51
CA ARG A 227 27.85 36.86 -24.10
C ARG A 227 28.49 35.78 -23.25
N TYR A 228 29.52 36.14 -22.47
CA TYR A 228 30.28 35.19 -21.63
C TYR A 228 30.72 33.94 -22.41
N ASP A 229 31.26 34.12 -23.61
CA ASP A 229 31.70 33.06 -24.53
C ASP A 229 30.60 32.16 -25.14
N TYR A 230 29.32 32.45 -24.86
CA TYR A 230 28.17 31.83 -25.53
C TYR A 230 27.73 32.62 -26.75
N TYR A 231 27.46 31.93 -27.85
CA TYR A 231 27.15 32.54 -29.17
C TYR A 231 25.65 32.68 -29.44
N LEU A 232 24.84 31.87 -28.75
CA LEU A 232 23.39 31.84 -28.88
C LEU A 232 22.77 31.89 -27.50
N THR A 233 21.96 32.91 -27.21
CA THR A 233 21.25 33.01 -25.93
C THR A 233 19.76 32.79 -26.15
N ALA A 234 19.10 32.09 -25.22
CA ALA A 234 17.67 31.86 -25.26
C ALA A 234 16.93 33.06 -24.66
N ILE A 235 16.01 33.65 -25.43
CA ILE A 235 15.02 34.59 -24.94
C ILE A 235 13.73 33.82 -24.64
N LEU A 236 13.43 33.65 -23.35
CA LEU A 236 12.20 33.03 -22.87
C LEU A 236 11.03 33.96 -23.16
N LYS A 237 9.99 33.46 -23.84
CA LYS A 237 8.90 34.30 -24.36
C LYS A 237 7.87 34.67 -23.29
N ASP A 238 7.47 33.68 -22.50
CA ASP A 238 6.34 33.81 -21.59
C ASP A 238 6.82 34.00 -20.15
N ALA A 239 6.15 34.90 -19.43
CA ALA A 239 6.31 35.01 -18.00
C ALA A 239 5.62 33.82 -17.34
N TYR A 240 6.35 33.06 -16.54
CA TYR A 240 5.86 31.91 -15.80
C TYR A 240 6.41 31.96 -14.39
N ALA A 241 5.62 31.56 -13.39
CA ALA A 241 6.10 31.38 -12.03
C ALA A 241 5.32 30.27 -11.32
N ASN A 242 6.02 29.46 -10.52
CA ASN A 242 5.44 28.52 -9.57
C ASN A 242 6.16 28.64 -8.22
N SER A 243 6.04 27.65 -7.34
CA SER A 243 6.70 27.68 -6.03
C SER A 243 8.21 27.46 -6.05
N PHE A 244 8.79 27.10 -7.20
CA PHE A 244 10.20 26.76 -7.37
C PHE A 244 10.94 27.71 -8.31
N LEU A 245 10.30 28.09 -9.42
CA LEU A 245 10.93 28.81 -10.51
C LEU A 245 10.08 30.00 -10.93
N ALA A 246 10.72 31.12 -11.29
CA ALA A 246 10.08 32.25 -11.94
C ALA A 246 10.90 32.74 -13.13
N VAL A 247 10.27 32.84 -14.31
CA VAL A 247 10.87 33.50 -15.47
C VAL A 247 10.91 35.00 -15.22
N ILE A 248 12.11 35.57 -15.30
CA ILE A 248 12.35 37.01 -15.18
C ILE A 248 12.68 37.60 -16.54
N ASN A 249 12.36 38.88 -16.74
CA ASN A 249 12.65 39.64 -17.97
C ASN A 249 12.20 38.93 -19.27
N ALA A 250 11.06 38.24 -19.23
CA ALA A 250 10.49 37.53 -20.38
C ALA A 250 10.38 38.44 -21.61
N GLY A 251 10.68 37.89 -22.78
CA GLY A 251 10.70 38.60 -24.07
C GLY A 251 11.94 39.46 -24.33
N THR A 252 12.82 39.66 -23.35
CA THR A 252 14.04 40.49 -23.48
C THR A 252 15.32 39.64 -23.63
N SER A 253 16.40 40.25 -24.10
CA SER A 253 17.72 39.61 -24.22
C SER A 253 18.36 39.17 -22.89
N ASN A 254 17.77 39.55 -21.75
CA ASN A 254 18.22 39.20 -20.40
C ASN A 254 17.20 38.32 -19.67
N SER A 255 16.34 37.60 -20.41
CA SER A 255 15.41 36.65 -19.79
C SER A 255 16.18 35.52 -19.12
N GLY A 256 15.76 35.14 -17.92
CA GLY A 256 16.36 34.05 -17.16
C GLY A 256 15.33 33.39 -16.26
N ILE A 257 15.76 32.35 -15.55
CA ILE A 257 14.91 31.61 -14.62
C ILE A 257 15.48 31.84 -13.22
N LYS A 258 14.71 32.53 -12.39
CA LYS A 258 15.01 32.74 -10.98
C LYS A 258 14.58 31.53 -10.17
N ILE A 259 15.49 31.03 -9.34
CA ILE A 259 15.24 29.98 -8.36
C ILE A 259 14.60 30.59 -7.12
N LEU A 260 13.50 29.99 -6.66
CA LEU A 260 12.69 30.49 -5.55
C LEU A 260 12.80 29.64 -4.28
N LYS A 261 13.51 28.50 -4.36
CA LYS A 261 13.74 27.61 -3.22
C LYS A 261 15.16 27.09 -3.20
N GLU A 262 15.71 26.99 -2.00
CA GLU A 262 17.04 26.42 -1.79
C GLU A 262 17.08 24.95 -2.19
N SER A 263 18.26 24.49 -2.63
CA SER A 263 18.51 23.10 -3.04
C SER A 263 17.57 22.60 -4.15
N THR A 264 17.11 23.50 -5.03
CA THR A 264 16.28 23.13 -6.18
C THR A 264 17.16 22.50 -7.25
N LYS A 265 16.85 21.27 -7.64
CA LYS A 265 17.28 20.68 -8.91
C LYS A 265 16.20 20.84 -9.95
N ILE A 266 16.58 20.81 -11.21
CA ILE A 266 15.64 20.90 -12.32
C ILE A 266 15.94 19.76 -13.27
N ARG A 267 14.95 18.88 -13.52
CA ARG A 267 15.03 17.98 -14.67
C ARG A 267 14.67 18.76 -15.92
N ILE A 268 15.60 18.78 -16.86
CA ILE A 268 15.53 19.53 -18.10
C ILE A 268 15.41 18.53 -19.25
N SER A 269 14.38 18.68 -20.07
CA SER A 269 14.27 17.91 -21.31
C SER A 269 13.86 18.76 -22.49
N ALA A 270 14.42 18.44 -23.66
CA ALA A 270 14.04 19.09 -24.90
C ALA A 270 14.33 18.23 -26.12
N ARG A 271 13.53 18.46 -27.15
CA ARG A 271 13.79 18.04 -28.53
C ARG A 271 13.82 19.26 -29.41
N MET A 272 14.99 19.62 -29.91
CA MET A 272 15.18 20.84 -30.71
C MET A 272 16.26 20.64 -31.78
N PHE A 273 16.23 21.49 -32.79
CA PHE A 273 17.29 21.55 -33.79
C PHE A 273 17.53 23.00 -34.22
N PHE A 274 18.74 23.28 -34.70
CA PHE A 274 19.05 24.57 -35.32
C PHE A 274 20.12 24.43 -36.40
N ASP A 275 20.11 25.39 -37.33
CA ASP A 275 21.08 25.48 -38.41
C ASP A 275 22.16 26.54 -38.11
N PHE A 276 23.41 26.20 -38.35
CA PHE A 276 24.56 27.10 -38.20
C PHE A 276 25.55 26.95 -39.35
N ALA A 277 26.33 28.00 -39.61
CA ALA A 277 27.44 27.98 -40.55
C ALA A 277 28.77 27.91 -39.80
N SER A 278 29.62 26.99 -40.25
CA SER A 278 30.99 26.93 -39.79
C SER A 278 31.90 26.45 -40.90
N THR A 279 33.08 27.06 -40.98
CA THR A 279 34.17 26.69 -41.89
C THR A 279 34.89 25.42 -41.44
N VAL A 280 34.70 25.00 -40.19
CA VAL A 280 35.21 23.77 -39.58
C VAL A 280 34.09 23.03 -38.86
N PRO A 281 34.12 21.71 -38.74
CA PRO A 281 33.19 20.99 -37.88
C PRO A 281 33.27 21.52 -36.44
N VAL A 282 32.12 21.85 -35.84
CA VAL A 282 32.00 22.27 -34.45
C VAL A 282 31.10 21.29 -33.71
N ASN A 283 31.23 21.21 -32.38
CA ASN A 283 30.41 20.36 -31.53
C ASN A 283 29.52 21.24 -30.65
N PRO A 284 28.36 21.68 -31.12
CA PRO A 284 27.51 22.59 -30.37
C PRO A 284 26.98 21.92 -29.09
N VAL A 285 27.01 22.67 -28.00
CA VAL A 285 26.56 22.21 -26.67
C VAL A 285 25.47 23.15 -26.17
N PHE A 286 24.33 22.59 -25.77
CA PHE A 286 23.32 23.33 -25.01
C PHE A 286 23.79 23.47 -23.57
N VAL A 287 23.76 24.68 -23.03
CA VAL A 287 24.28 24.98 -21.70
C VAL A 287 23.24 25.77 -20.91
N VAL A 288 23.11 25.41 -19.64
CA VAL A 288 22.45 26.25 -18.65
C VAL A 288 23.50 26.70 -17.65
N TYR A 289 23.58 28.00 -17.43
CA TYR A 289 24.60 28.60 -16.57
C TYR A 289 24.02 29.66 -15.64
N LYS A 290 24.67 29.86 -14.49
CA LYS A 290 24.45 31.02 -13.62
C LYS A 290 25.63 31.99 -13.72
N VAL A 291 25.43 33.24 -13.35
CA VAL A 291 26.49 34.26 -13.33
C VAL A 291 26.89 34.55 -11.89
N MET A 292 28.12 34.20 -11.52
CA MET A 292 28.71 34.47 -10.20
C MET A 292 29.97 35.32 -10.38
N ASP A 293 30.04 36.47 -9.70
CA ASP A 293 31.19 37.41 -9.76
C ASP A 293 31.66 37.74 -11.19
N GLY A 294 30.70 37.88 -12.12
CA GLY A 294 30.97 38.20 -13.53
C GLY A 294 31.46 37.02 -14.37
N ARG A 295 31.49 35.80 -13.84
CA ARG A 295 31.82 34.56 -14.56
C ARG A 295 30.59 33.68 -14.74
N ALA A 296 30.50 33.01 -15.88
CA ALA A 296 29.50 31.98 -16.11
C ALA A 296 29.95 30.66 -15.44
N GLU A 297 29.05 30.07 -14.66
CA GLU A 297 29.20 28.75 -14.07
C GLU A 297 28.12 27.83 -14.65
N GLU A 298 28.54 26.77 -15.32
CA GLU A 298 27.62 25.81 -15.94
C GLU A 298 27.00 24.92 -14.87
N VAL A 299 25.68 24.85 -14.86
CA VAL A 299 24.89 24.00 -13.94
C VAL A 299 24.27 22.80 -14.66
N PHE A 300 24.27 22.84 -16.00
CA PHE A 300 23.85 21.75 -16.88
C PHE A 300 24.43 21.95 -18.28
N SER A 301 24.76 20.85 -18.96
CA SER A 301 25.15 20.87 -20.37
C SER A 301 24.74 19.59 -21.08
N ALA A 302 24.32 19.69 -22.33
CA ALA A 302 24.02 18.56 -23.20
C ALA A 302 24.68 18.75 -24.57
N ASP A 303 25.42 17.74 -25.02
CA ASP A 303 25.97 17.68 -26.38
C ASP A 303 24.85 17.48 -27.41
N ALA A 304 25.11 17.89 -28.66
CA ALA A 304 24.23 17.57 -29.77
C ALA A 304 24.14 16.05 -29.95
N SER A 305 22.91 15.53 -30.05
CA SER A 305 22.65 14.11 -30.28
C SER A 305 23.01 13.68 -31.71
N GLU A 306 22.90 14.61 -32.65
CA GLU A 306 23.25 14.39 -34.05
C GLU A 306 23.68 15.69 -34.74
N LEU A 307 24.64 15.58 -35.66
CA LEU A 307 25.10 16.66 -36.52
C LEU A 307 25.01 16.24 -37.99
N GLN A 308 24.23 16.97 -38.77
CA GLN A 308 24.02 16.70 -40.20
C GLN A 308 24.52 17.86 -41.06
N GLY A 309 25.39 17.57 -42.04
CA GLY A 309 25.81 18.57 -43.03
C GLY A 309 24.75 18.79 -44.10
N LYS A 310 24.39 20.04 -44.38
CA LYS A 310 23.40 20.42 -45.43
C LYS A 310 24.02 20.77 -46.79
N GLY A 311 25.32 20.55 -46.95
CA GLY A 311 26.10 20.98 -48.11
C GLY A 311 26.59 22.43 -47.97
N GLY A 312 27.82 22.69 -48.46
CA GLY A 312 28.50 23.97 -48.19
C GLY A 312 29.04 24.07 -46.76
N GLN A 313 29.01 25.25 -46.17
CA GLN A 313 29.46 25.52 -44.78
C GLN A 313 28.34 25.41 -43.74
N THR A 314 27.17 24.83 -44.08
CA THR A 314 25.98 24.81 -43.23
C THR A 314 25.76 23.43 -42.60
N TRP A 315 25.42 23.42 -41.31
CA TRP A 315 25.21 22.23 -40.49
C TRP A 315 23.90 22.37 -39.71
N THR A 316 23.24 21.24 -39.44
CA THR A 316 22.09 21.14 -38.54
C THR A 316 22.51 20.34 -37.30
N ALA A 317 22.31 20.92 -36.13
CA ALA A 317 22.46 20.21 -34.86
C ALA A 317 21.10 19.81 -34.32
N TYR A 318 20.99 18.58 -33.86
CA TYR A 318 19.82 18.04 -33.16
C TYR A 318 20.18 17.81 -31.69
N PHE A 319 19.22 18.07 -30.82
CA PHE A 319 19.29 17.81 -29.40
C PHE A 319 18.06 17.01 -28.99
N ASP A 320 18.28 15.86 -28.34
CA ASP A 320 17.28 15.05 -27.66
C ASP A 320 17.89 14.61 -26.33
N PHE A 321 17.50 15.27 -25.24
CA PHE A 321 18.06 15.02 -23.91
C PHE A 321 16.98 15.10 -22.82
N GLU A 322 17.20 14.35 -21.75
CA GLU A 322 16.49 14.44 -20.46
C GLU A 322 17.51 14.14 -19.36
N ASP A 323 17.84 15.15 -18.55
CA ASP A 323 18.84 15.04 -17.49
C ASP A 323 18.61 16.17 -16.44
N GLU A 324 19.39 16.22 -15.36
CA GLU A 324 19.17 17.12 -14.22
C GLU A 324 20.30 18.14 -14.00
N THR A 325 19.94 19.30 -13.45
CA THR A 325 20.93 20.29 -12.98
C THR A 325 21.61 19.83 -11.69
N SER A 326 22.78 20.40 -11.40
CA SER A 326 23.25 20.48 -10.01
C SER A 326 22.24 21.22 -9.13
N ALA A 327 22.34 21.05 -7.81
CA ALA A 327 21.47 21.74 -6.86
C ALA A 327 21.73 23.27 -6.89
N LEU A 328 20.65 24.05 -6.97
CA LEU A 328 20.67 25.50 -7.09
C LEU A 328 20.14 26.16 -5.81
N SER A 329 20.68 27.34 -5.48
CA SER A 329 20.30 28.08 -4.28
C SER A 329 19.14 29.04 -4.52
N GLU A 330 18.40 29.39 -3.47
CA GLU A 330 17.34 30.39 -3.56
C GLU A 330 17.93 31.74 -4.01
N GLY A 331 17.31 32.34 -5.02
CA GLY A 331 17.75 33.61 -5.60
C GLY A 331 18.73 33.46 -6.76
N ASP A 332 19.30 32.28 -7.01
CA ASP A 332 20.08 32.01 -8.22
C ASP A 332 19.26 32.36 -9.47
N ILE A 333 19.94 32.87 -10.50
CA ILE A 333 19.33 33.10 -11.81
C ILE A 333 20.12 32.32 -12.85
N ILE A 334 19.44 31.39 -13.50
CA ILE A 334 20.02 30.57 -14.57
C ILE A 334 19.57 31.07 -15.95
N TYR A 335 20.44 30.92 -16.93
CA TYR A 335 20.25 31.34 -18.32
C TYR A 335 20.54 30.15 -19.24
N CYS A 336 19.79 30.03 -20.33
CA CYS A 336 20.00 28.99 -21.34
C CYS A 336 20.74 29.59 -22.55
N ALA A 337 21.78 28.90 -23.03
CA ALA A 337 22.58 29.33 -24.15
C ALA A 337 23.24 28.14 -24.88
N PHE A 338 23.99 28.44 -25.93
CA PHE A 338 24.80 27.46 -26.67
C PHE A 338 26.23 27.97 -26.85
N ARG A 339 27.20 27.06 -26.73
CA ARG A 339 28.60 27.29 -27.06
C ARG A 339 29.05 26.37 -28.20
N ASP A 340 30.24 26.64 -28.74
CA ASP A 340 30.88 25.82 -29.77
C ASP A 340 30.03 25.64 -31.03
N THR A 341 29.34 26.70 -31.46
CA THR A 341 28.36 26.64 -32.55
C THR A 341 28.80 27.32 -33.84
N GLY A 342 29.89 28.09 -33.85
CA GLY A 342 30.27 28.93 -35.01
C GLY A 342 29.29 30.09 -35.27
N TYR A 343 29.11 30.49 -36.54
CA TYR A 343 28.26 31.62 -36.96
C TYR A 343 26.90 31.14 -37.47
N PHE A 344 25.80 31.63 -36.93
CA PHE A 344 24.47 31.14 -37.32
C PHE A 344 23.96 31.73 -38.64
N VAL A 345 23.30 30.90 -39.46
CA VAL A 345 22.77 31.30 -40.78
C VAL A 345 21.35 31.87 -40.69
N ASN A 346 20.64 31.65 -39.58
CA ASN A 346 19.27 32.12 -39.39
C ASN A 346 19.21 33.64 -39.19
N ASN A 347 19.23 34.35 -40.30
CA ASN A 347 18.78 35.73 -40.40
C ASN A 347 17.27 35.71 -40.67
N TRP A 348 16.49 36.12 -39.66
CA TRP A 348 15.10 36.61 -39.77
C TRP A 348 13.96 35.58 -39.60
N GLY A 349 14.03 34.73 -38.57
CA GLY A 349 12.89 33.92 -38.14
C GLY A 349 13.00 33.53 -36.67
N THR A 350 11.89 33.64 -35.93
CA THR A 350 11.82 33.26 -34.51
C THR A 350 11.70 31.74 -34.43
N ASP A 351 12.78 30.99 -34.68
CA ASP A 351 12.74 29.55 -34.49
C ASP A 351 12.55 29.29 -33.01
N SER A 352 11.34 28.85 -32.72
CA SER A 352 10.82 28.73 -31.36
C SER A 352 11.11 27.32 -30.93
N PHE A 353 11.92 27.13 -29.91
CA PHE A 353 12.13 25.82 -29.32
C PHE A 353 11.42 25.74 -27.98
N SER A 354 11.07 24.51 -27.58
CA SER A 354 10.42 24.23 -26.31
C SER A 354 11.36 23.47 -25.39
N LEU A 355 11.43 23.89 -24.14
CA LEU A 355 12.17 23.22 -23.06
C LEU A 355 11.19 22.84 -21.96
N THR A 356 11.21 21.59 -21.51
CA THR A 356 10.46 21.17 -20.32
C THR A 356 11.36 21.28 -19.11
N LEU A 357 10.89 21.99 -18.09
CA LEU A 357 11.55 22.10 -16.80
C LEU A 357 10.66 21.51 -15.72
N ALA A 358 11.21 20.56 -14.95
CA ALA A 358 10.55 19.94 -13.80
C ALA A 358 11.43 20.16 -12.55
N PRO A 359 11.19 21.23 -11.77
CA PRO A 359 11.94 21.50 -10.55
C PRO A 359 11.51 20.58 -9.41
N TYR A 360 12.49 20.15 -8.63
CA TYR A 360 12.28 19.34 -7.43
C TYR A 360 13.41 19.55 -6.42
N ILE A 361 13.17 19.08 -5.22
CA ILE A 361 14.12 18.99 -4.11
C ILE A 361 14.22 17.50 -3.79
N ASP A 362 15.43 16.96 -3.78
CA ASP A 362 15.69 15.54 -3.48
C ASP A 362 15.29 15.16 -2.06
N GLU A 363 15.69 16.00 -1.10
CA GLU A 363 15.53 15.73 0.32
C GLU A 363 14.79 16.87 1.02
N ALA A 364 13.78 16.53 1.81
CA ALA A 364 13.14 17.45 2.72
C ALA A 364 14.16 17.95 3.76
N ILE A 365 14.15 19.26 3.99
CA ILE A 365 15.03 19.95 4.93
C ILE A 365 14.15 20.66 5.96
N VAL A 366 14.56 20.62 7.23
CA VAL A 366 13.86 21.27 8.34
C VAL A 366 13.72 22.77 8.14
N GLU A 367 12.59 23.32 8.57
CA GLU A 367 12.30 24.76 8.52
C GLU A 367 13.46 25.59 9.13
N GLY A 368 13.84 26.65 8.43
CA GLY A 368 14.89 27.59 8.89
C GLY A 368 16.33 27.20 8.55
N GLN A 369 16.55 26.09 7.85
CA GLN A 369 17.85 25.72 7.26
C GLN A 369 17.88 26.00 5.74
N GLY A 370 17.45 27.18 5.32
CA GLY A 370 17.22 27.49 3.90
C GLY A 370 15.96 26.85 3.32
N SER A 371 15.13 26.21 4.14
CA SER A 371 13.90 25.53 3.71
C SER A 371 12.67 26.08 4.46
N ASP A 372 11.51 26.02 3.80
CA ASP A 372 10.19 26.25 4.40
C ASP A 372 9.68 25.03 5.19
N GLY A 373 10.50 24.01 5.35
CA GLY A 373 10.19 22.79 6.09
C GLY A 373 9.25 21.85 5.34
N TYR A 374 8.99 22.04 4.04
CA TYR A 374 8.03 21.21 3.34
C TYR A 374 8.45 19.72 3.35
N TYR A 375 7.63 18.89 4.00
CA TYR A 375 7.86 17.45 4.11
C TYR A 375 6.64 16.68 3.58
N PRO A 376 6.72 16.05 2.41
CA PRO A 376 5.60 15.33 1.82
C PRO A 376 5.35 14.02 2.56
N ILE A 377 4.08 13.70 2.80
CA ILE A 377 3.70 12.55 3.63
C ILE A 377 3.73 11.25 2.83
N ILE A 378 3.03 11.20 1.69
CA ILE A 378 2.87 9.95 0.93
C ILE A 378 4.22 9.37 0.48
N PRO A 379 5.12 10.11 -0.17
CA PRO A 379 6.41 9.57 -0.61
C PRO A 379 7.29 9.05 0.54
N ASN A 380 7.09 9.55 1.77
CA ASN A 380 7.87 9.18 2.94
C ASN A 380 7.21 8.10 3.82
N LEU A 381 6.00 7.63 3.47
CA LEU A 381 5.42 6.44 4.09
C LEU A 381 6.25 5.21 3.74
N PRO A 382 6.23 4.17 4.59
CA PRO A 382 7.00 2.95 4.31
C PRO A 382 6.42 2.19 3.10
N ASP A 383 7.28 1.50 2.36
CA ASP A 383 6.89 0.59 1.28
C ASP A 383 6.31 -0.71 1.86
N ILE A 384 5.10 -0.61 2.41
CA ILE A 384 4.33 -1.71 2.97
C ILE A 384 3.02 -1.80 2.19
N LYS A 385 2.62 -2.99 1.75
CA LYS A 385 1.33 -3.19 1.07
C LYS A 385 0.17 -2.83 1.99
N GLN A 386 -0.84 -2.16 1.45
CA GLN A 386 -2.03 -1.75 2.22
C GLN A 386 -2.70 -2.93 2.94
N VAL A 387 -2.75 -4.11 2.30
CA VAL A 387 -3.30 -5.33 2.90
C VAL A 387 -2.48 -5.82 4.10
N ASP A 388 -1.16 -5.72 4.04
CA ASP A 388 -0.28 -6.16 5.13
C ASP A 388 -0.30 -5.16 6.29
N PHE A 389 -0.50 -3.88 6.00
CA PHE A 389 -0.80 -2.89 7.03
C PHE A 389 -2.12 -3.20 7.77
N ILE A 390 -3.19 -3.53 7.04
CA ILE A 390 -4.47 -3.94 7.66
C ILE A 390 -4.30 -5.18 8.53
N LYS A 391 -3.59 -6.20 8.03
CA LYS A 391 -3.27 -7.41 8.80
C LYS A 391 -2.44 -7.10 10.04
N THR A 392 -1.50 -6.16 9.95
CA THR A 392 -0.71 -5.71 11.10
C THR A 392 -1.60 -5.16 12.20
N ILE A 393 -2.56 -4.29 11.85
CA ILE A 393 -3.51 -3.75 12.83
C ILE A 393 -4.34 -4.88 13.43
N ALA A 394 -4.88 -5.78 12.60
CA ALA A 394 -5.68 -6.92 13.06
C ALA A 394 -4.91 -7.82 14.04
N ALA A 395 -3.64 -8.12 13.72
CA ALA A 395 -2.78 -8.97 14.52
C ALA A 395 -2.40 -8.28 15.85
N ILE A 396 -2.05 -7.00 15.83
CA ILE A 396 -1.73 -6.27 17.07
C ILE A 396 -2.96 -6.15 17.97
N SER A 397 -4.16 -5.99 17.42
CA SER A 397 -5.40 -5.94 18.21
C SER A 397 -5.97 -7.31 18.58
N GLY A 398 -5.39 -8.43 18.14
CA GLY A 398 -5.93 -9.77 18.41
C GLY A 398 -7.30 -10.02 17.79
N THR A 399 -7.52 -9.43 16.61
CA THR A 399 -8.79 -9.50 15.89
C THR A 399 -8.65 -10.14 14.52
N PHE A 400 -9.77 -10.60 13.99
CA PHE A 400 -9.87 -11.26 12.71
C PHE A 400 -10.84 -10.52 11.81
N VAL A 401 -10.48 -10.44 10.53
CA VAL A 401 -11.23 -9.68 9.53
C VAL A 401 -12.43 -10.51 9.07
N VAL A 402 -13.62 -9.94 9.20
CA VAL A 402 -14.89 -10.53 8.75
C VAL A 402 -15.66 -9.49 7.93
N VAL A 403 -16.29 -9.91 6.83
CA VAL A 403 -17.16 -9.02 6.05
C VAL A 403 -18.46 -8.76 6.80
N VAL A 404 -18.75 -7.48 7.06
CA VAL A 404 -20.02 -7.05 7.66
C VAL A 404 -21.06 -6.79 6.57
N ASN A 405 -20.63 -6.18 5.46
CA ASN A 405 -21.43 -5.95 4.27
C ASN A 405 -20.50 -5.74 3.05
N ASP A 406 -21.07 -5.53 1.86
CA ASP A 406 -20.34 -5.37 0.59
C ASP A 406 -19.28 -4.25 0.57
N THR A 407 -19.27 -3.35 1.55
CA THR A 407 -18.35 -2.21 1.64
C THR A 407 -17.61 -2.12 2.98
N THR A 408 -17.85 -3.03 3.93
CA THR A 408 -17.32 -2.88 5.30
C THR A 408 -16.66 -4.14 5.83
N LEU A 409 -15.43 -3.99 6.31
CA LEU A 409 -14.69 -5.01 7.05
C LEU A 409 -14.80 -4.76 8.56
N GLY A 410 -15.26 -5.75 9.29
CA GLY A 410 -15.27 -5.78 10.75
C GLY A 410 -14.07 -6.54 11.30
N PHE A 411 -13.61 -6.09 12.47
CA PHE A 411 -12.49 -6.68 13.19
C PHE A 411 -12.99 -7.22 14.53
N PHE A 412 -13.04 -8.54 14.65
CA PHE A 412 -13.63 -9.22 15.81
C PHE A 412 -12.60 -10.10 16.51
N SER A 413 -12.54 -10.03 17.83
CA SER A 413 -11.76 -10.92 18.67
C SER A 413 -12.55 -12.20 19.02
N VAL A 414 -11.88 -13.20 19.60
CA VAL A 414 -12.58 -14.36 20.16
C VAL A 414 -13.48 -13.98 21.33
N ASP A 415 -13.10 -12.97 22.11
CA ASP A 415 -13.92 -12.48 23.23
C ASP A 415 -15.24 -11.89 22.74
N ASP A 416 -15.26 -11.27 21.54
CA ASP A 416 -16.49 -10.79 20.91
C ASP A 416 -17.43 -11.97 20.58
N ILE A 417 -16.89 -13.09 20.06
CA ILE A 417 -17.68 -14.30 19.79
C ILE A 417 -18.26 -14.87 21.10
N ILE A 418 -17.42 -14.98 22.13
CA ILE A 418 -17.83 -15.49 23.44
C ILE A 418 -18.93 -14.62 24.04
N SER A 419 -18.82 -13.29 23.87
CA SER A 419 -19.82 -12.33 24.35
C SER A 419 -21.16 -12.45 23.60
N ASN A 420 -21.15 -12.98 22.37
CA ASN A 420 -22.34 -13.21 21.55
C ASN A 420 -23.10 -14.52 21.89
N ARG A 421 -22.73 -15.27 22.93
CA ARG A 421 -23.45 -16.50 23.34
C ARG A 421 -24.95 -16.31 23.57
N ASN A 422 -25.38 -15.14 24.02
CA ASN A 422 -26.79 -14.81 24.21
C ASN A 422 -27.59 -14.67 22.90
N LYS A 423 -26.90 -14.53 21.77
CA LYS A 423 -27.44 -14.48 20.41
C LYS A 423 -27.15 -15.75 19.63
N ALA A 424 -26.63 -16.79 20.29
CA ALA A 424 -26.16 -17.99 19.61
C ALA A 424 -27.26 -18.64 18.76
N TYR A 425 -26.87 -19.16 17.61
CA TYR A 425 -27.79 -19.97 16.80
C TYR A 425 -28.05 -21.29 17.53
N ASP A 426 -29.31 -21.57 17.84
CA ASP A 426 -29.70 -22.87 18.39
C ASP A 426 -29.90 -23.88 17.24
N TRP A 427 -28.92 -24.76 17.06
CA TRP A 427 -28.97 -25.83 16.06
C TRP A 427 -29.35 -27.18 16.67
N THR A 428 -29.77 -27.23 17.93
CA THR A 428 -30.10 -28.47 18.65
C THR A 428 -31.08 -29.33 17.86
N CYS A 429 -32.19 -28.77 17.37
CA CYS A 429 -33.19 -29.54 16.62
C CYS A 429 -32.87 -29.71 15.13
N LYS A 430 -31.70 -29.23 14.67
CA LYS A 430 -31.30 -29.21 13.25
C LYS A 430 -30.17 -30.18 12.93
N VAL A 431 -29.49 -30.72 13.95
CA VAL A 431 -28.46 -31.74 13.77
C VAL A 431 -29.09 -33.03 13.26
N VAL A 432 -28.62 -33.50 12.12
CA VAL A 432 -28.98 -34.79 11.54
C VAL A 432 -28.12 -35.86 12.21
N ALA A 433 -28.65 -36.47 13.28
CA ALA A 433 -27.92 -37.42 14.10
C ALA A 433 -27.35 -38.59 13.27
N PRO A 434 -26.01 -38.75 13.20
CA PRO A 434 -25.40 -39.83 12.44
C PRO A 434 -25.55 -41.19 13.13
N PHE A 435 -25.72 -41.19 14.46
CA PHE A 435 -25.81 -42.37 15.30
C PHE A 435 -26.97 -42.27 16.29
N LYS A 436 -27.41 -43.42 16.84
CA LYS A 436 -28.42 -43.46 17.92
C LYS A 436 -27.89 -42.90 19.24
N GLU A 437 -26.58 -43.02 19.45
CA GLU A 437 -25.88 -42.39 20.55
C GLU A 437 -25.61 -40.95 20.10
N ASN A 438 -26.07 -39.94 20.86
CA ASN A 438 -25.86 -38.52 20.54
C ASN A 438 -24.36 -38.16 20.58
N LYS A 439 -23.65 -38.52 19.51
CA LYS A 439 -22.22 -38.32 19.29
C LYS A 439 -22.03 -37.67 17.93
N PRO A 440 -21.03 -36.81 17.79
CA PRO A 440 -20.78 -36.13 16.53
C PRO A 440 -20.29 -37.10 15.46
N GLN A 441 -20.47 -36.71 14.20
CA GLN A 441 -20.02 -37.50 13.06
C GLN A 441 -18.51 -37.75 13.10
N GLU A 442 -17.76 -36.73 13.51
CA GLU A 442 -16.31 -36.79 13.69
C GLU A 442 -15.90 -35.88 14.85
N ILE A 443 -14.86 -36.29 15.58
CA ILE A 443 -14.15 -35.44 16.55
C ILE A 443 -12.68 -35.44 16.15
N SER A 444 -12.10 -34.26 15.97
CA SER A 444 -10.66 -34.08 15.85
C SER A 444 -10.13 -33.19 16.98
N TYR A 445 -8.84 -33.37 17.29
CA TYR A 445 -8.15 -32.66 18.38
C TYR A 445 -7.05 -31.73 17.87
N SER A 446 -7.08 -31.42 16.58
CA SER A 446 -6.11 -30.58 15.89
C SER A 446 -6.83 -29.54 15.04
N LEU A 447 -6.18 -28.38 14.90
CA LEU A 447 -6.56 -27.33 13.95
C LEU A 447 -5.64 -27.44 12.72
N GLU A 448 -6.21 -27.23 11.53
CA GLU A 448 -5.43 -27.18 10.29
C GLU A 448 -4.40 -26.03 10.38
N ASP A 449 -3.18 -26.24 9.89
CA ASP A 449 -2.11 -25.24 9.86
C ASP A 449 -1.61 -24.74 11.23
N PHE A 450 -1.64 -25.56 12.27
CA PHE A 450 -1.00 -25.27 13.56
C PHE A 450 0.21 -26.16 13.83
N ALA A 451 1.22 -25.58 14.48
CA ALA A 451 2.33 -26.28 15.11
C ALA A 451 2.17 -26.27 16.65
N GLN A 452 3.05 -26.98 17.35
CA GLN A 452 3.14 -26.92 18.81
C GLN A 452 3.51 -25.51 19.28
N LYS A 453 4.40 -24.84 18.54
CA LYS A 453 4.83 -23.45 18.77
C LYS A 453 4.65 -22.62 17.50
N ASN A 454 3.73 -21.66 17.56
CA ASN A 454 3.36 -20.79 16.44
C ASN A 454 3.94 -19.40 16.69
N LEU A 455 5.07 -19.08 16.07
CA LEU A 455 5.82 -17.84 16.29
C LEU A 455 5.05 -16.62 15.75
N LEU A 456 5.07 -15.57 16.55
CA LEU A 456 4.62 -14.23 16.21
C LEU A 456 5.85 -13.33 16.26
N THR A 457 6.28 -12.84 15.10
CA THR A 457 7.56 -12.14 14.95
C THR A 457 7.37 -10.75 14.38
N TRP A 458 8.28 -9.86 14.77
CA TRP A 458 8.54 -8.60 14.07
C TRP A 458 9.54 -8.84 12.95
N LYS A 459 9.56 -7.97 11.94
CA LYS A 459 10.60 -7.98 10.90
C LYS A 459 11.98 -7.85 11.54
N GLU A 460 12.96 -8.59 11.04
CA GLU A 460 14.33 -8.48 11.52
C GLU A 460 14.96 -7.16 11.10
N ASP A 461 15.69 -6.53 12.03
CA ASP A 461 16.47 -5.33 11.80
C ASP A 461 17.71 -5.38 12.71
N ASN A 462 18.90 -5.19 12.12
CA ASN A 462 20.18 -5.32 12.80
C ASN A 462 20.43 -4.28 13.91
N THR A 463 19.65 -3.19 13.93
CA THR A 463 19.73 -2.16 14.95
C THR A 463 18.97 -2.52 16.23
N VAL A 464 18.11 -3.54 16.18
CA VAL A 464 17.30 -4.00 17.31
C VAL A 464 18.06 -5.09 18.07
N LYS A 465 18.30 -4.88 19.37
CA LYS A 465 19.06 -5.81 20.22
C LYS A 465 18.17 -6.66 21.12
N GLY A 466 17.02 -6.14 21.51
CA GLY A 466 16.05 -6.88 22.32
C GLY A 466 15.32 -7.97 21.52
N ASP A 467 14.90 -9.03 22.22
CA ASP A 467 13.91 -9.97 21.69
C ASP A 467 12.51 -9.47 22.03
N TYR A 468 11.66 -9.35 21.01
CA TYR A 468 10.29 -8.83 21.09
C TYR A 468 9.25 -9.82 20.55
N ASN A 469 9.70 -11.02 20.19
CA ASN A 469 8.89 -12.05 19.60
C ASN A 469 8.19 -12.89 20.69
N SER A 470 7.14 -13.61 20.30
CA SER A 470 6.48 -14.56 21.19
C SER A 470 5.88 -15.69 20.36
N ALA A 471 5.09 -16.56 21.01
CA ALA A 471 4.44 -17.65 20.33
C ALA A 471 3.10 -17.99 20.96
N LEU A 472 2.23 -18.58 20.16
CA LEU A 472 1.04 -19.27 20.60
C LEU A 472 1.28 -20.78 20.62
N TYR A 473 0.74 -21.46 21.63
CA TYR A 473 1.08 -22.85 21.93
C TYR A 473 -0.11 -23.80 21.76
N VAL A 474 0.13 -24.95 21.14
CA VAL A 474 -0.82 -26.06 21.05
C VAL A 474 -0.22 -27.28 21.76
N LYS A 475 -0.97 -27.89 22.67
CA LYS A 475 -0.54 -29.09 23.39
C LYS A 475 -0.87 -30.33 22.56
N ASP A 476 -0.07 -30.58 21.53
CA ASP A 476 -0.20 -31.76 20.69
C ASP A 476 1.18 -32.23 20.22
N GLU A 477 1.70 -33.30 20.80
CA GLU A 477 3.03 -33.84 20.45
C GLU A 477 3.07 -34.49 19.05
N THR A 478 1.92 -34.60 18.36
CA THR A 478 1.78 -35.30 17.08
C THR A 478 1.83 -34.38 15.85
N ILE A 479 1.85 -33.06 16.04
CA ILE A 479 1.94 -32.05 14.97
C ILE A 479 3.35 -31.44 14.88
N GLU A 480 3.57 -30.63 13.84
CA GLU A 480 4.81 -29.88 13.61
C GLU A 480 5.28 -29.15 14.88
N VAL A 481 6.59 -29.13 15.14
CA VAL A 481 7.14 -28.57 16.39
C VAL A 481 7.05 -27.05 16.42
N GLU A 482 7.41 -26.38 15.34
CA GLU A 482 7.48 -24.93 15.29
C GLU A 482 7.18 -24.42 13.88
N ARG A 483 6.45 -23.31 13.80
CA ARG A 483 6.24 -22.56 12.55
C ARG A 483 6.18 -21.06 12.82
N THR A 484 6.47 -20.25 11.81
CA THR A 484 6.11 -18.83 11.82
C THR A 484 4.66 -18.67 11.41
N ALA A 485 3.82 -18.17 12.33
CA ALA A 485 2.40 -17.94 12.07
C ALA A 485 2.10 -16.50 11.65
N ILE A 486 2.80 -15.53 12.23
CA ILE A 486 2.72 -14.12 11.83
C ILE A 486 4.14 -13.55 11.79
N GLU A 487 4.47 -12.88 10.70
CA GLU A 487 5.63 -11.99 10.59
C GLU A 487 5.12 -10.61 10.18
N LEU A 488 5.30 -9.61 11.04
CA LEU A 488 4.87 -8.25 10.75
C LEU A 488 5.85 -7.54 9.80
N PRO A 489 5.39 -6.68 8.88
CA PRO A 489 6.25 -5.91 7.98
C PRO A 489 7.01 -4.76 8.67
N PHE A 490 6.81 -4.61 9.98
CA PHE A 490 7.50 -3.64 10.83
C PHE A 490 8.52 -4.37 11.71
N ALA A 491 9.65 -3.72 11.96
CA ALA A 491 10.60 -4.18 12.95
C ALA A 491 10.22 -3.67 14.34
N ALA A 492 10.64 -4.42 15.36
CA ALA A 492 10.51 -4.01 16.75
C ALA A 492 11.40 -2.79 17.05
N THR A 493 11.27 -2.20 18.25
CA THR A 493 12.07 -1.03 18.63
C THR A 493 12.53 -1.10 20.08
N ASP A 494 13.83 -0.93 20.29
CA ASP A 494 14.42 -0.82 21.62
C ASP A 494 14.02 0.49 22.31
N MET A 495 13.92 0.46 23.64
CA MET A 495 13.67 1.65 24.46
C MET A 495 14.98 2.20 25.02
N SER A 496 15.19 3.51 24.92
CA SER A 496 16.35 4.20 25.49
C SER A 496 15.91 5.48 26.18
N PHE A 497 16.29 5.67 27.44
CA PHE A 497 15.91 6.83 28.26
C PHE A 497 14.39 7.13 28.25
N GLY A 498 13.55 6.08 28.24
CA GLY A 498 12.09 6.21 28.31
C GLY A 498 11.41 6.65 27.01
N ARG A 499 12.11 6.58 25.86
CA ARG A 499 11.59 6.82 24.51
C ARG A 499 12.07 5.73 23.54
N ALA A 500 11.36 5.56 22.42
CA ALA A 500 11.74 4.64 21.36
C ALA A 500 13.11 5.01 20.76
N SER A 501 13.93 4.01 20.45
CA SER A 501 15.29 4.17 19.94
C SER A 501 15.44 3.54 18.56
N ILE A 502 15.55 4.38 17.54
CA ILE A 502 15.70 4.02 16.14
C ILE A 502 16.99 4.70 15.67
N PRO A 503 18.16 4.04 15.67
CA PRO A 503 19.42 4.70 15.33
C PRO A 503 19.52 4.99 13.82
N LEU A 504 18.70 5.95 13.36
CA LEU A 504 18.61 6.39 11.98
C LEU A 504 19.87 7.17 11.56
N TYR A 505 20.54 7.85 12.48
CA TYR A 505 21.76 8.60 12.20
C TYR A 505 22.98 7.96 12.85
N GLU A 506 24.02 7.75 12.04
CA GLU A 506 25.30 7.19 12.44
C GLU A 506 26.45 8.18 12.22
N TYR A 507 27.52 8.02 13.01
CA TYR A 507 28.66 8.93 13.03
C TYR A 507 29.94 8.10 12.92
N SER A 508 30.79 8.42 11.95
CA SER A 508 32.08 7.76 11.78
C SER A 508 33.22 8.69 12.20
N GLY A 509 33.89 8.34 13.31
CA GLY A 509 35.06 9.10 13.78
C GLY A 509 34.73 10.52 14.27
N SER A 510 35.27 11.53 13.59
CA SER A 510 35.21 12.95 13.99
C SER A 510 34.11 13.76 13.28
N GLU A 511 33.18 13.11 12.58
CA GLU A 511 32.07 13.79 11.89
C GLU A 511 31.15 14.51 12.88
N THR A 512 30.79 15.77 12.57
CA THR A 512 29.88 16.59 13.38
C THR A 512 28.42 16.49 12.95
N VAL A 513 28.16 15.92 11.77
CA VAL A 513 26.83 15.71 11.20
C VAL A 513 26.70 14.24 10.84
N GLY A 514 25.67 13.59 11.39
CA GLY A 514 25.42 12.16 11.19
C GLY A 514 24.95 11.87 9.77
N LYS A 515 25.32 10.70 9.25
CA LYS A 515 24.79 10.17 7.99
C LYS A 515 23.57 9.32 8.28
N MET A 516 22.54 9.45 7.44
CA MET A 516 21.33 8.65 7.56
C MET A 516 21.64 7.20 7.16
N ASN A 517 21.33 6.25 8.04
CA ASN A 517 21.40 4.81 7.81
C ASN A 517 20.04 4.29 7.30
N SER A 518 20.04 3.11 6.70
CA SER A 518 18.82 2.40 6.31
C SER A 518 18.34 1.53 7.48
N VAL A 519 17.10 1.74 7.90
CA VAL A 519 16.42 0.97 8.95
C VAL A 519 15.05 0.52 8.46
N GLU A 520 14.55 -0.60 8.99
CA GLU A 520 13.23 -1.11 8.65
C GLU A 520 12.09 -0.19 9.16
N PRO A 521 10.88 -0.26 8.59
CA PRO A 521 9.74 0.48 9.10
C PRO A 521 9.44 0.17 10.58
N ARG A 522 9.00 1.17 11.35
CA ARG A 522 8.63 1.03 12.77
C ARG A 522 7.17 1.37 13.00
N LEU A 523 6.57 0.71 14.00
CA LEU A 523 5.25 1.03 14.52
C LEU A 523 5.38 1.30 16.02
N LEU A 524 4.95 2.49 16.46
CA LEU A 524 5.12 2.95 17.83
C LEU A 524 3.79 3.40 18.42
N VAL A 525 3.78 3.62 19.74
CA VAL A 525 2.69 4.21 20.51
C VAL A 525 3.06 5.66 20.86
N GLU A 526 2.17 6.60 20.56
CA GLU A 526 2.24 7.98 21.04
C GLU A 526 1.77 8.04 22.50
N VAL A 527 2.62 8.57 23.37
CA VAL A 527 2.32 8.78 24.80
C VAL A 527 2.47 10.25 25.17
N ASP A 528 1.66 10.70 26.12
CA ASP A 528 1.77 12.05 26.69
C ASP A 528 3.03 12.15 27.55
N ASN A 529 3.79 13.22 27.35
CA ASN A 529 4.96 13.58 28.11
C ASN A 529 4.88 15.07 28.47
N ASN A 530 4.13 15.38 29.53
CA ASN A 530 3.89 16.75 30.00
C ASN A 530 3.29 17.65 28.91
N GLY A 531 2.28 17.16 28.18
CA GLY A 531 1.61 17.85 27.09
C GLY A 531 2.32 17.76 25.75
N LYS A 532 3.47 17.07 25.68
CA LYS A 532 4.24 16.83 24.44
C LYS A 532 4.14 15.38 24.01
N SER A 533 4.16 15.16 22.70
CA SER A 533 4.12 13.84 22.10
C SER A 533 5.48 13.14 22.25
N LYS A 534 5.48 11.94 22.82
CA LYS A 534 6.65 11.06 22.90
C LYS A 534 6.33 9.71 22.25
N ALA A 535 7.27 9.15 21.51
CA ALA A 535 7.10 7.84 20.91
C ALA A 535 7.66 6.74 21.82
N SER A 536 6.91 5.65 21.96
CA SER A 536 7.25 4.49 22.79
C SER A 536 6.95 3.19 22.05
N PHE A 537 7.71 2.14 22.33
CA PHE A 537 7.40 0.77 21.88
C PHE A 537 6.79 -0.07 23.03
N GLU A 538 6.59 0.52 24.20
CA GLU A 538 5.99 -0.17 25.34
C GLU A 538 4.57 -0.63 25.02
N GLY A 539 4.27 -1.88 25.39
CA GLY A 539 2.97 -2.50 25.14
C GLY A 539 2.80 -3.13 23.76
N LEU A 540 3.77 -2.99 22.86
CA LEU A 540 3.76 -3.63 21.53
C LEU A 540 4.60 -4.91 21.45
N ARG A 541 5.29 -5.30 22.52
CA ARG A 541 6.00 -6.59 22.52
C ARG A 541 5.01 -7.74 22.36
N TRP A 542 5.35 -8.79 21.61
CA TRP A 542 4.42 -9.88 21.35
C TRP A 542 3.99 -10.60 22.63
N ASP A 543 4.87 -10.72 23.63
CA ASP A 543 4.49 -11.27 24.95
C ASP A 543 3.38 -10.46 25.62
N THR A 544 3.43 -9.13 25.50
CA THR A 544 2.42 -8.25 26.05
C THR A 544 1.12 -8.29 25.23
N LEU A 545 1.22 -8.33 23.90
CA LEU A 545 0.07 -8.42 23.00
C LEU A 545 -0.66 -9.75 23.15
N VAL A 546 0.06 -10.87 23.25
CA VAL A 546 -0.51 -12.21 23.44
C VAL A 546 -1.28 -12.28 24.76
N ASN A 547 -0.65 -11.84 25.86
CA ASN A 547 -1.28 -11.86 27.18
C ASN A 547 -2.52 -10.96 27.28
N ARG A 548 -2.61 -9.92 26.45
CA ARG A 548 -3.70 -8.95 26.50
C ARG A 548 -4.84 -9.27 25.53
N ASN A 549 -4.51 -9.62 24.29
CA ASN A 549 -5.48 -9.68 23.19
C ASN A 549 -5.76 -11.11 22.71
N TYR A 550 -4.91 -12.08 23.10
CA TYR A 550 -5.02 -13.47 22.67
C TYR A 550 -5.27 -14.42 23.83
N GLU A 551 -5.63 -13.95 25.03
CA GLU A 551 -5.78 -14.82 26.20
C GLU A 551 -6.85 -15.89 25.97
N SER A 552 -8.07 -15.49 25.60
CA SER A 552 -9.17 -16.41 25.30
C SER A 552 -8.90 -17.25 24.05
N TYR A 553 -8.28 -16.65 23.03
CA TYR A 553 -7.84 -17.36 21.83
C TYR A 553 -6.88 -18.51 22.19
N GLN A 554 -5.82 -18.21 22.94
CA GLN A 554 -4.80 -19.14 23.42
C GLN A 554 -5.40 -20.26 24.27
N LYS A 555 -6.41 -19.99 25.12
CA LYS A 555 -7.10 -21.03 25.90
C LYS A 555 -7.76 -22.07 24.98
N ILE A 556 -8.51 -21.60 23.97
CA ILE A 556 -9.23 -22.46 23.03
C ILE A 556 -8.26 -23.29 22.18
N ILE A 557 -7.26 -22.66 21.56
CA ILE A 557 -6.35 -23.38 20.65
C ILE A 557 -5.37 -24.30 21.37
N ARG A 558 -5.21 -24.16 22.71
CA ARG A 558 -4.24 -24.95 23.46
C ARG A 558 -4.58 -26.43 23.48
N ASN A 559 -5.87 -26.76 23.57
CA ASN A 559 -6.39 -28.13 23.51
C ASN A 559 -7.67 -28.11 22.66
N PRO A 560 -7.56 -27.95 21.34
CA PRO A 560 -8.72 -27.71 20.51
C PRO A 560 -9.58 -28.97 20.44
N ILE A 561 -10.90 -28.81 20.53
CA ILE A 561 -11.88 -29.86 20.26
C ILE A 561 -12.72 -29.41 19.09
N VAL A 562 -12.54 -30.05 17.95
CA VAL A 562 -13.27 -29.77 16.72
C VAL A 562 -14.21 -30.92 16.44
N ILE A 563 -15.45 -30.59 16.08
CA ILE A 563 -16.45 -31.58 15.68
C ILE A 563 -16.92 -31.31 14.25
N SER A 564 -17.24 -32.38 13.53
CA SER A 564 -17.95 -32.32 12.25
C SER A 564 -19.37 -32.81 12.45
N GLU A 565 -20.35 -32.04 11.94
CA GLU A 565 -21.77 -32.37 12.03
C GLU A 565 -22.51 -32.10 10.73
N LYS A 566 -23.59 -32.85 10.50
CA LYS A 566 -24.58 -32.54 9.47
C LYS A 566 -25.72 -31.75 10.07
N VAL A 567 -25.95 -30.55 9.56
CA VAL A 567 -26.96 -29.62 10.09
C VAL A 567 -27.89 -29.19 8.96
N GLU A 568 -29.19 -29.24 9.19
CA GLU A 568 -30.18 -28.68 8.28
C GLU A 568 -30.17 -27.15 8.40
N ILE A 569 -29.72 -26.48 7.33
CA ILE A 569 -29.64 -25.01 7.26
C ILE A 569 -30.40 -24.57 6.01
N SER A 570 -31.44 -23.76 6.20
CA SER A 570 -32.24 -23.26 5.08
C SER A 570 -31.47 -22.23 4.24
N ASP A 571 -31.91 -21.99 3.00
CA ASP A 571 -31.26 -21.02 2.11
C ASP A 571 -31.25 -19.58 2.67
N ILE A 572 -32.29 -19.22 3.43
CA ILE A 572 -32.41 -17.91 4.09
C ILE A 572 -31.38 -17.82 5.23
N GLU A 573 -31.29 -18.85 6.06
CA GLU A 573 -30.34 -18.90 7.17
C GLU A 573 -28.89 -18.94 6.68
N LEU A 574 -28.62 -19.65 5.58
CA LEU A 574 -27.30 -19.68 4.98
C LEU A 574 -26.87 -18.31 4.44
N LYS A 575 -27.82 -17.52 3.91
CA LYS A 575 -27.57 -16.14 3.45
C LYS A 575 -27.27 -15.20 4.62
N GLU A 576 -27.95 -15.38 5.74
CA GLU A 576 -27.87 -14.50 6.93
C GLU A 576 -26.85 -15.00 7.97
N LEU A 577 -26.11 -16.07 7.67
CA LEU A 577 -25.19 -16.70 8.62
C LEU A 577 -24.02 -15.79 8.94
N ASP A 578 -23.92 -15.37 10.20
CA ASP A 578 -22.82 -14.59 10.73
C ASP A 578 -21.86 -15.50 11.52
N VAL A 579 -20.63 -15.65 11.01
CA VAL A 579 -19.59 -16.49 11.64
C VAL A 579 -19.05 -15.92 12.95
N THR A 580 -19.40 -14.68 13.31
CA THR A 580 -19.07 -14.06 14.60
C THR A 580 -20.08 -14.40 15.70
N ILE A 581 -21.17 -15.09 15.36
CA ILE A 581 -22.18 -15.58 16.29
C ILE A 581 -21.95 -17.07 16.52
N PRO A 582 -21.78 -17.51 17.78
CA PRO A 582 -21.58 -18.92 18.09
C PRO A 582 -22.83 -19.76 17.87
N VAL A 583 -22.67 -21.08 17.81
CA VAL A 583 -23.74 -22.07 17.71
C VAL A 583 -23.87 -22.79 19.03
N TYR A 584 -25.11 -23.02 19.50
CA TYR A 584 -25.41 -23.90 20.61
C TYR A 584 -25.92 -25.27 20.11
N LEU A 585 -25.34 -26.34 20.66
CA LEU A 585 -25.78 -27.72 20.42
C LEU A 585 -26.18 -28.38 21.74
N GLY A 586 -27.48 -28.52 21.97
CA GLY A 586 -28.06 -29.09 23.19
C GLY A 586 -27.72 -30.57 23.42
N GLN A 587 -27.38 -31.33 22.37
CA GLN A 587 -26.90 -32.71 22.50
C GLN A 587 -25.63 -32.81 23.35
N TYR A 588 -24.79 -31.77 23.27
CA TYR A 588 -23.50 -31.69 23.94
C TYR A 588 -23.51 -30.69 25.10
N GLY A 589 -24.52 -29.82 25.16
CA GLY A 589 -24.64 -28.77 26.16
C GLY A 589 -23.52 -27.73 26.07
N ARG A 590 -23.01 -27.47 24.86
CA ARG A 590 -21.84 -26.60 24.61
C ARG A 590 -22.10 -25.60 23.49
N TYR A 591 -21.31 -24.53 23.51
CA TYR A 591 -21.23 -23.54 22.46
C TYR A 591 -20.03 -23.80 21.57
N TYR A 592 -20.17 -23.49 20.29
CA TYR A 592 -19.14 -23.70 19.29
C TYR A 592 -18.98 -22.47 18.40
N ALA A 593 -17.75 -22.17 18.00
CA ALA A 593 -17.47 -21.27 16.88
C ALA A 593 -17.57 -22.03 15.56
N ILE A 594 -18.07 -21.36 14.53
CA ILE A 594 -18.14 -21.91 13.18
C ILE A 594 -16.74 -21.81 12.54
N LEU A 595 -16.14 -22.94 12.17
CA LEU A 595 -14.90 -22.96 11.40
C LEU A 595 -15.20 -22.93 9.90
N SER A 596 -16.10 -23.81 9.47
CA SER A 596 -16.60 -23.81 8.10
C SER A 596 -17.98 -24.43 7.97
N VAL A 597 -18.69 -24.01 6.93
CA VAL A 597 -19.97 -24.58 6.50
C VAL A 597 -19.86 -24.95 5.04
N LYS A 598 -19.88 -26.25 4.76
CA LYS A 598 -19.96 -26.80 3.42
C LYS A 598 -21.43 -27.07 3.09
N ALA A 599 -22.00 -26.23 2.24
CA ALA A 599 -23.41 -26.31 1.86
C ALA A 599 -23.56 -26.95 0.48
N GLU A 600 -24.28 -28.07 0.43
CA GLU A 600 -24.67 -28.76 -0.80
C GLU A 600 -26.12 -28.41 -1.19
N ASP A 601 -26.58 -28.93 -2.34
CA ASP A 601 -27.92 -28.69 -2.89
C ASP A 601 -29.05 -29.45 -2.15
N THR A 602 -28.75 -30.07 -1.01
CA THR A 602 -29.70 -30.92 -0.25
C THR A 602 -30.41 -30.18 0.88
N GLY A 603 -29.92 -29.00 1.27
CA GLY A 603 -30.33 -28.31 2.51
C GLY A 603 -29.63 -28.84 3.78
N ILE A 604 -28.87 -29.92 3.66
CA ILE A 604 -28.01 -30.45 4.72
C ILE A 604 -26.59 -29.94 4.48
N CYS A 605 -26.06 -29.23 5.46
CA CYS A 605 -24.71 -28.68 5.44
C CYS A 605 -23.78 -29.48 6.33
N GLU A 606 -22.56 -29.70 5.89
CA GLU A 606 -21.48 -30.27 6.69
C GLU A 606 -20.75 -29.12 7.39
N CYS A 607 -20.84 -29.06 8.71
CA CYS A 607 -20.33 -27.96 9.53
C CYS A 607 -19.14 -28.46 10.36
N LYS A 608 -18.00 -27.78 10.25
CA LYS A 608 -16.87 -27.94 11.18
C LYS A 608 -16.99 -26.88 12.27
N LEU A 609 -16.99 -27.31 13.52
CA LEU A 609 -17.28 -26.47 14.68
C LEU A 609 -16.17 -26.63 15.73
N LEU A 610 -15.66 -25.51 16.25
CA LEU A 610 -14.65 -25.50 17.32
C LEU A 610 -15.33 -25.23 18.65
N GLN A 611 -15.12 -26.10 19.64
CA GLN A 611 -15.71 -25.92 20.96
C GLN A 611 -15.17 -24.65 21.64
N LEU A 612 -16.09 -23.80 22.11
CA LEU A 612 -15.76 -22.68 22.98
C LEU A 612 -15.72 -23.19 24.44
N GLU A 613 -14.70 -22.81 25.21
CA GLU A 613 -14.64 -23.13 26.64
C GLU A 613 -15.86 -22.56 27.38
N VAL A 614 -16.33 -23.22 28.45
CA VAL A 614 -17.49 -22.76 29.23
C VAL A 614 -17.14 -21.59 30.12
#